data_AF-A0A848ZCV8-F1
#
_entry.id   AF-A0A848ZCV8-F1
#
_cell.length_a   1.000
_cell.length_b   1.000
_cell.length_c   1.000
_cell.angle_alpha   90.00
_cell.angle_beta   90.00
_cell.angle_gamma   90.00
#
_symmetry.space_group_name_H-M   'P 1'
#
loop_
_entity.id
_entity.type
_entity.pdbx_description
1 polymer ?
#
loop_
_entity_poly.entity_id
_entity_poly.type
_entity_poly.pdbx_seq_one_letter_code
_entity_poly.pdbx_strand_id
1 'polypeptide(L)'
;FVAMRHETDYPIAEGRIVSSAGLDIGVGQFPEHFEERQVPHSNALQGMTVDGRPYLVGPLARFNLNADRLPPDILALAERAGLAPGCRNPFKSLLARQVETIYAFREAARLARAYVPPEPSFVEGPLRAGIGHGITEAPRGICYHRYEVAKDGAIVAATIVPPTSQNQRQIELDLVSVAERYHELDDDDLQWRCEQAIRNYDPCISCATHFLKLDVERA
;
A
#
# COMPACT_ATOMS: atom_id res chain seq x y z
N PHE A 1 -2.03 -11.29 -0.99
CA PHE A 1 -1.10 -10.16 -1.17
C PHE A 1 -1.44 -9.44 -2.46
N VAL A 2 -1.36 -8.11 -2.45
CA VAL A 2 -1.47 -7.24 -3.62
C VAL A 2 -0.31 -6.26 -3.56
N ALA A 3 0.36 -6.04 -4.67
CA ALA A 3 1.47 -5.09 -4.79
C ALA A 3 1.59 -4.59 -6.23
N MET A 4 2.32 -3.51 -6.44
CA MET A 4 2.81 -3.18 -7.77
C MET A 4 3.87 -4.20 -8.23
N ARG A 5 4.09 -4.28 -9.55
CA ARG A 5 5.17 -5.05 -10.20
C ARG A 5 5.67 -4.29 -11.42
N HIS A 6 6.97 -4.02 -11.44
CA HIS A 6 7.67 -3.46 -12.60
C HIS A 6 8.33 -4.58 -13.41
N GLU A 7 8.60 -4.33 -14.69
CA GLU A 7 9.19 -5.33 -15.57
C GLU A 7 10.56 -5.79 -15.06
N THR A 8 11.36 -4.85 -14.55
CA THR A 8 12.77 -5.06 -14.18
C THR A 8 13.12 -4.67 -12.75
N ASP A 9 12.44 -3.67 -12.18
CA ASP A 9 12.85 -3.05 -10.92
C ASP A 9 11.98 -3.49 -9.74
N TYR A 10 12.52 -3.36 -8.53
CA TYR A 10 11.68 -3.51 -7.34
C TYR A 10 10.69 -2.36 -7.28
N PRO A 11 9.37 -2.63 -7.26
CA PRO A 11 8.36 -1.65 -7.63
C PRO A 11 8.09 -0.66 -6.50
N ILE A 12 8.34 0.62 -6.78
CA ILE A 12 8.03 1.75 -5.88
C ILE A 12 7.16 2.80 -6.60
N ALA A 13 7.58 3.26 -7.77
CA ALA A 13 6.95 4.37 -8.48
C ALA A 13 6.05 3.94 -9.64
N GLU A 14 6.39 2.84 -10.33
CA GLU A 14 5.80 2.47 -11.60
C GLU A 14 5.57 0.96 -11.70
N GLY A 15 4.63 0.55 -12.54
CA GLY A 15 4.32 -0.84 -12.79
C GLY A 15 2.83 -1.14 -12.86
N ARG A 16 2.54 -2.44 -12.95
CA ARG A 16 1.19 -3.01 -12.96
C ARG A 16 0.79 -3.46 -11.56
N ILE A 17 -0.49 -3.65 -11.30
CA ILE A 17 -0.97 -4.18 -10.02
C ILE A 17 -1.09 -5.69 -10.14
N VAL A 18 -0.41 -6.43 -9.26
CA VAL A 18 -0.45 -7.89 -9.25
C VAL A 18 -0.89 -8.44 -7.89
N SER A 19 -1.41 -9.67 -7.89
CA SER A 19 -1.75 -10.37 -6.65
C SER A 19 -1.22 -11.79 -6.60
N SER A 20 -1.06 -12.31 -5.38
CA SER A 20 -0.72 -13.71 -5.14
C SER A 20 -1.84 -14.69 -5.54
N ALA A 21 -2.99 -14.18 -6.00
CA ALA A 21 -4.14 -14.94 -6.47
C ALA A 21 -4.33 -14.86 -8.00
N GLY A 22 -3.33 -14.36 -8.73
CA GLY A 22 -3.31 -14.33 -10.20
C GLY A 22 -3.89 -13.07 -10.84
N LEU A 23 -4.12 -12.00 -10.07
CA LEU A 23 -4.48 -10.71 -10.64
C LEU A 23 -3.25 -10.08 -11.32
N ASP A 24 -3.44 -9.50 -12.50
CA ASP A 24 -2.45 -8.68 -13.20
C ASP A 24 -3.18 -7.62 -14.04
N ILE A 25 -3.21 -6.37 -13.57
CA ILE A 25 -4.01 -5.30 -14.16
C ILE A 25 -3.25 -3.98 -14.30
N GLY A 26 -3.69 -3.16 -15.24
CA GLY A 26 -3.23 -1.78 -15.34
C GLY A 26 -3.81 -0.90 -14.22
N VAL A 27 -3.15 0.23 -13.97
CA VAL A 27 -3.52 1.19 -12.90
C VAL A 27 -4.97 1.69 -13.04
N GLY A 28 -5.41 1.96 -14.27
CA GLY A 28 -6.78 2.44 -14.56
C GLY A 28 -7.88 1.44 -14.20
N GLN A 29 -7.54 0.15 -14.07
CA GLN A 29 -8.48 -0.93 -13.77
C GLN A 29 -8.67 -1.15 -12.26
N PHE A 30 -7.93 -0.42 -11.39
CA PHE A 30 -8.06 -0.56 -9.93
C PHE A 30 -9.53 -0.53 -9.45
N PRO A 31 -10.41 0.40 -9.89
CA PRO A 31 -11.80 0.46 -9.44
C PRO A 31 -12.68 -0.72 -9.87
N GLU A 32 -12.25 -1.51 -10.85
CA GLU A 32 -12.97 -2.71 -11.32
C GLU A 32 -12.71 -3.92 -10.41
N HIS A 33 -11.63 -3.86 -9.62
CA HIS A 33 -11.13 -4.99 -8.84
C HIS A 33 -11.13 -4.74 -7.34
N PHE A 34 -11.07 -3.48 -6.91
CA PHE A 34 -11.02 -3.08 -5.52
C PHE A 34 -12.07 -2.01 -5.20
N GLU A 35 -12.62 -2.08 -4.00
CA GLU A 35 -13.59 -1.13 -3.47
C GLU A 35 -13.30 -0.82 -2.00
N GLU A 36 -13.84 0.30 -1.52
CA GLU A 36 -13.79 0.71 -0.12
C GLU A 36 -15.20 0.68 0.46
N ARG A 37 -15.35 0.11 1.66
CA ARG A 37 -16.62 0.02 2.39
C ARG A 37 -16.54 0.80 3.69
N GLN A 38 -17.57 1.60 3.96
CA GLN A 38 -17.77 2.22 5.27
C GLN A 38 -18.41 1.21 6.22
N VAL A 39 -17.90 1.14 7.46
CA VAL A 39 -18.48 0.32 8.53
C VAL A 39 -18.89 1.19 9.72
N PRO A 40 -19.86 0.78 10.55
CA PRO A 40 -20.38 1.64 11.63
C PRO A 40 -19.37 1.93 12.74
N HIS A 41 -18.38 1.05 12.94
CA HIS A 41 -17.45 1.10 14.08
C HIS A 41 -16.07 1.70 13.75
N SER A 42 -15.86 2.22 12.54
CA SER A 42 -14.57 2.76 12.10
C SER A 42 -14.73 3.99 11.22
N ASN A 43 -13.92 5.03 11.46
CA ASN A 43 -13.80 6.18 10.57
C ASN A 43 -12.88 5.89 9.37
N ALA A 44 -12.06 4.84 9.45
CA ALA A 44 -11.28 4.36 8.31
C ALA A 44 -12.19 3.46 7.45
N LEU A 45 -12.20 3.73 6.15
CA LEU A 45 -12.79 2.83 5.16
C LEU A 45 -12.06 1.48 5.17
N GLN A 46 -12.77 0.43 4.80
CA GLN A 46 -12.22 -0.92 4.65
C GLN A 46 -12.06 -1.25 3.17
N GLY A 47 -10.82 -1.35 2.69
CA GLY A 47 -10.54 -1.80 1.33
C GLY A 47 -10.72 -3.31 1.20
N MET A 48 -11.38 -3.73 0.13
CA MET A 48 -11.65 -5.12 -0.20
C MET A 48 -11.60 -5.31 -1.72
N THR A 49 -11.46 -6.56 -2.17
CA THR A 49 -11.75 -6.87 -3.57
C THR A 49 -13.25 -6.74 -3.82
N VAL A 50 -13.65 -6.46 -5.06
CA VAL A 50 -15.08 -6.35 -5.44
C VAL A 50 -15.90 -7.61 -5.14
N ASP A 51 -15.26 -8.79 -5.10
CA ASP A 51 -15.89 -10.05 -4.71
C ASP A 51 -15.92 -10.28 -3.19
N GLY A 52 -15.55 -9.28 -2.40
CA GLY A 52 -15.75 -9.27 -0.96
C GLY A 52 -14.62 -9.89 -0.14
N ARG A 53 -13.40 -10.04 -0.69
CA ARG A 53 -12.26 -10.63 0.02
C ARG A 53 -11.33 -9.56 0.58
N PRO A 54 -10.81 -9.72 1.81
CA PRO A 54 -9.73 -8.89 2.30
C PRO A 54 -8.45 -9.18 1.51
N TYR A 55 -7.59 -8.18 1.41
CA TYR A 55 -6.25 -8.33 0.86
C TYR A 55 -5.24 -7.58 1.72
N LEU A 56 -3.96 -7.87 1.48
CA LEU A 56 -2.85 -7.25 2.18
C LEU A 56 -1.94 -6.55 1.17
N VAL A 57 -1.66 -5.27 1.43
CA VAL A 57 -0.63 -4.46 0.77
C VAL A 57 0.49 -4.14 1.77
N GLY A 58 1.64 -3.67 1.27
CA GLY A 58 2.78 -3.26 2.09
C GLY A 58 4.03 -4.11 1.90
N PRO A 59 5.06 -3.93 2.74
CA PRO A 59 6.39 -4.52 2.54
C PRO A 59 6.38 -6.03 2.35
N LEU A 60 5.57 -6.76 3.13
CA LEU A 60 5.51 -8.22 3.02
C LEU A 60 4.82 -8.66 1.71
N ALA A 61 3.82 -7.91 1.24
CA ALA A 61 3.16 -8.17 -0.03
C ALA A 61 4.11 -7.90 -1.21
N ARG A 62 4.79 -6.74 -1.19
CA ARG A 62 5.81 -6.37 -2.19
C ARG A 62 6.92 -7.39 -2.26
N PHE A 63 7.50 -7.76 -1.12
CA PHE A 63 8.60 -8.73 -1.06
C PHE A 63 8.17 -10.08 -1.63
N ASN A 64 7.02 -10.61 -1.22
CA ASN A 64 6.53 -11.91 -1.70
C ASN A 64 6.24 -11.92 -3.21
N LEU A 65 5.84 -10.79 -3.78
CA LEU A 65 5.47 -10.67 -5.20
C LEU A 65 6.63 -10.21 -6.09
N ASN A 66 7.73 -9.71 -5.51
CA ASN A 66 8.81 -9.05 -6.25
C ASN A 66 10.22 -9.39 -5.72
N ALA A 67 10.41 -10.45 -4.95
CA ALA A 67 11.74 -10.89 -4.51
C ALA A 67 12.70 -11.12 -5.70
N ASP A 68 12.16 -11.54 -6.84
CA ASP A 68 12.87 -11.71 -8.12
C ASP A 68 13.25 -10.39 -8.82
N ARG A 69 12.94 -9.25 -8.20
CA ARG A 69 13.30 -7.90 -8.65
C ARG A 69 14.28 -7.22 -7.70
N LEU A 70 14.63 -7.85 -6.59
CA LEU A 70 15.66 -7.33 -5.68
C LEU A 70 17.06 -7.59 -6.24
N PRO A 71 18.03 -6.68 -6.00
CA PRO A 71 19.43 -6.96 -6.25
C PRO A 71 19.88 -8.25 -5.53
N PRO A 72 20.69 -9.13 -6.16
CA PRO A 72 21.06 -10.42 -5.59
C PRO A 72 21.67 -10.36 -4.18
N ASP A 73 22.44 -9.31 -3.88
CA ASP A 73 23.05 -9.11 -2.57
C ASP A 73 22.03 -8.76 -1.47
N ILE A 74 20.96 -8.03 -1.84
CA ILE A 74 19.85 -7.70 -0.95
C ILE A 74 18.94 -8.92 -0.74
N LEU A 75 18.68 -9.69 -1.79
CA LEU A 75 17.91 -10.94 -1.67
C LEU A 75 18.63 -11.94 -0.75
N ALA A 76 19.95 -12.13 -0.93
CA ALA A 76 20.75 -12.97 -0.05
C ALA A 76 20.77 -12.45 1.41
N LEU A 77 20.70 -11.14 1.61
CA LEU A 77 20.57 -10.55 2.96
C LEU A 77 19.21 -10.88 3.59
N ALA A 78 18.12 -10.78 2.83
CA ALA A 78 16.78 -11.15 3.28
C ALA A 78 16.74 -12.62 3.74
N GLU A 79 17.32 -13.52 2.94
CA GLU A 79 17.39 -14.95 3.27
C GLU A 79 18.17 -15.20 4.57
N ARG A 80 19.35 -14.57 4.73
CA ARG A 80 20.13 -14.67 5.99
C ARG A 80 19.38 -14.11 7.20
N ALA A 81 18.53 -13.10 7.01
CA ALA A 81 17.68 -12.55 8.05
C ALA A 81 16.43 -13.42 8.32
N GLY A 82 16.26 -14.54 7.61
CA GLY A 82 15.12 -15.45 7.78
C GLY A 82 13.85 -14.99 7.07
N LEU A 83 13.97 -14.15 6.04
CA LEU A 83 12.87 -13.72 5.18
C LEU A 83 13.05 -14.33 3.78
N ALA A 84 12.16 -15.25 3.41
CA ALA A 84 12.12 -15.90 2.11
C ALA A 84 10.75 -15.69 1.44
N PRO A 85 10.67 -15.75 0.09
CA PRO A 85 9.40 -15.64 -0.62
C PRO A 85 8.37 -16.65 -0.11
N GLY A 86 7.11 -16.24 -0.06
CA GLY A 86 6.01 -17.01 0.53
C GLY A 86 5.83 -16.78 2.04
N CYS A 87 6.56 -15.85 2.65
CA CYS A 87 6.41 -15.53 4.08
C CYS A 87 5.04 -14.92 4.38
N ARG A 88 4.22 -15.65 5.15
CA ARG A 88 2.88 -15.21 5.59
C ARG A 88 2.81 -14.81 7.07
N ASN A 89 3.93 -14.80 7.76
CA ASN A 89 3.97 -14.39 9.17
C ASN A 89 3.96 -12.85 9.26
N PRO A 90 2.89 -12.22 9.78
CA PRO A 90 2.82 -10.76 9.89
C PRO A 90 3.92 -10.19 10.82
N PHE A 91 4.40 -10.95 11.80
CA PHE A 91 5.51 -10.53 12.67
C PHE A 91 6.87 -10.45 11.93
N LYS A 92 6.96 -10.99 10.71
CA LYS A 92 8.12 -10.82 9.83
C LYS A 92 7.98 -9.63 8.88
N SER A 93 6.90 -8.85 8.94
CA SER A 93 6.76 -7.62 8.16
C SER A 93 7.87 -6.62 8.49
N LEU A 94 8.37 -6.61 9.74
CA LEU A 94 9.50 -5.79 10.15
C LEU A 94 10.78 -6.15 9.39
N LEU A 95 11.03 -7.45 9.14
CA LEU A 95 12.17 -7.89 8.34
C LEU A 95 12.02 -7.41 6.89
N ALA A 96 10.83 -7.53 6.29
CA ALA A 96 10.58 -7.01 4.94
C ALA A 96 10.82 -5.49 4.88
N ARG A 97 10.36 -4.74 5.88
CA ARG A 97 10.57 -3.29 5.98
C ARG A 97 12.06 -2.93 6.14
N GLN A 98 12.85 -3.73 6.88
CA GLN A 98 14.30 -3.55 6.97
C GLN A 98 15.01 -3.80 5.64
N VAL A 99 14.65 -4.88 4.93
CA VAL A 99 15.18 -5.19 3.59
C VAL A 99 14.88 -4.06 2.62
N GLU A 100 13.64 -3.56 2.61
CA GLU A 100 13.24 -2.43 1.76
C GLU A 100 13.93 -1.12 2.15
N THR A 101 14.22 -0.90 3.43
CA THR A 101 14.98 0.26 3.89
C THR A 101 16.40 0.25 3.34
N ILE A 102 17.06 -0.91 3.35
CA ILE A 102 18.40 -1.09 2.78
C ILE A 102 18.37 -0.87 1.27
N TYR A 103 17.37 -1.44 0.59
CA TYR A 103 17.13 -1.18 -0.84
C TYR A 103 16.93 0.31 -1.13
N ALA A 104 16.10 0.99 -0.35
CA ALA A 104 15.83 2.42 -0.52
C ALA A 104 17.10 3.28 -0.35
N PHE A 105 17.95 2.98 0.65
CA PHE A 105 19.23 3.69 0.81
C PHE A 105 20.18 3.45 -0.36
N ARG A 106 20.24 2.21 -0.87
CA ARG A 106 21.02 1.88 -2.06
C ARG A 106 20.54 2.67 -3.28
N GLU A 107 19.24 2.66 -3.55
CA GLU A 107 18.67 3.38 -4.69
C GLU A 107 18.80 4.89 -4.55
N ALA A 108 18.62 5.44 -3.34
CA ALA A 108 18.86 6.86 -3.08
C ALA A 108 20.32 7.24 -3.39
N ALA A 109 21.29 6.44 -2.96
CA ALA A 109 22.70 6.69 -3.26
C ALA A 109 23.00 6.56 -4.78
N ARG A 110 22.39 5.59 -5.46
CA ARG A 110 22.53 5.42 -6.92
C ARG A 110 21.95 6.62 -7.66
N LEU A 111 20.72 7.02 -7.34
CA LEU A 111 20.02 8.16 -7.94
C LEU A 111 20.79 9.46 -7.69
N ALA A 112 21.24 9.71 -6.46
CA ALA A 112 22.00 10.93 -6.13
C ALA A 112 23.32 11.04 -6.91
N ARG A 113 24.01 9.91 -7.14
CA ARG A 113 25.26 9.88 -7.94
C ARG A 113 25.01 10.03 -9.44
N ALA A 114 23.89 9.51 -9.93
CA ALA A 114 23.53 9.52 -11.35
C ALA A 114 22.69 10.73 -11.75
N TYR A 115 22.29 11.58 -10.80
CA TYR A 115 21.37 12.67 -11.05
C TYR A 115 22.00 13.71 -11.98
N VAL A 116 21.34 13.92 -13.12
CA VAL A 116 21.60 15.02 -14.03
C VAL A 116 20.32 15.85 -14.08
N PRO A 117 20.35 17.13 -13.62
CA PRO A 117 19.19 18.00 -13.70
C PRO A 117 18.68 18.10 -15.16
N PRO A 118 17.41 17.75 -15.43
CA PRO A 118 16.83 17.98 -16.74
C PRO A 118 16.60 19.48 -16.96
N GLU A 119 16.84 19.94 -18.19
CA GLU A 119 16.55 21.31 -18.64
C GLU A 119 15.71 21.25 -19.93
N PRO A 120 14.42 21.62 -19.89
CA PRO A 120 13.66 22.05 -18.71
C PRO A 120 13.36 20.90 -17.73
N SER A 121 13.12 21.23 -16.46
CA SER A 121 12.75 20.25 -15.43
C SER A 121 11.26 19.89 -15.42
N PHE A 122 10.54 20.23 -16.49
CA PHE A 122 9.12 19.99 -16.66
C PHE A 122 8.81 19.78 -18.14
N VAL A 123 7.67 19.17 -18.42
CA VAL A 123 7.13 19.03 -19.78
C VAL A 123 5.87 19.89 -19.86
N GLU A 124 5.78 20.76 -20.86
CA GLU A 124 4.52 21.46 -21.15
C GLU A 124 3.49 20.45 -21.67
N GLY A 125 2.34 20.41 -21.00
CA GLY A 125 1.21 19.57 -21.39
C GLY A 125 -0.05 20.40 -21.53
N PRO A 126 -0.88 20.19 -22.57
CA PRO A 126 -2.16 20.88 -22.66
C PRO A 126 -3.08 20.40 -21.54
N LEU A 127 -3.84 21.32 -20.95
CA LEU A 127 -4.93 20.97 -20.05
C LEU A 127 -5.98 20.16 -20.83
N ARG A 128 -6.32 18.99 -20.32
CA ARG A 128 -7.30 18.09 -20.95
C ARG A 128 -8.33 17.67 -19.91
N ALA A 129 -9.60 17.79 -20.27
CA ALA A 129 -10.66 17.15 -19.50
C ALA A 129 -10.51 15.63 -19.62
N GLY A 130 -10.79 14.92 -18.53
CA GLY A 130 -10.71 13.47 -18.50
C GLY A 130 -10.47 12.91 -17.12
N ILE A 131 -10.16 11.61 -17.07
CA ILE A 131 -9.90 10.87 -15.84
C ILE A 131 -8.43 10.46 -15.84
N GLY A 132 -7.72 10.83 -14.79
CA GLY A 132 -6.34 10.42 -14.52
C GLY A 132 -6.30 9.43 -13.37
N HIS A 133 -5.43 8.42 -13.50
CA HIS A 133 -5.17 7.43 -12.47
C HIS A 133 -3.68 7.46 -12.11
N GLY A 134 -3.37 7.45 -10.82
CA GLY A 134 -2.01 7.38 -10.30
C GLY A 134 -1.92 6.35 -9.20
N ILE A 135 -0.81 5.62 -9.15
CA ILE A 135 -0.56 4.64 -8.10
C ILE A 135 0.91 4.59 -7.78
N THR A 136 1.23 4.46 -6.50
CA THR A 136 2.60 4.23 -6.02
C THR A 136 2.58 3.22 -4.90
N GLU A 137 3.72 2.60 -4.63
CA GLU A 137 3.94 1.84 -3.41
C GLU A 137 4.50 2.77 -2.34
N ALA A 138 3.59 3.34 -1.55
CA ALA A 138 3.97 4.01 -0.32
C ALA A 138 4.59 3.01 0.66
N PRO A 139 5.32 3.44 1.71
CA PRO A 139 5.97 2.52 2.64
C PRO A 139 5.03 1.47 3.26
N ARG A 140 3.74 1.80 3.41
CA ARG A 140 2.69 0.95 3.99
C ARG A 140 1.91 0.11 2.97
N GLY A 141 2.16 0.30 1.67
CA GLY A 141 1.52 -0.43 0.58
C GLY A 141 1.09 0.49 -0.56
N ILE A 142 0.27 -0.04 -1.45
CA ILE A 142 -0.30 0.68 -2.59
C ILE A 142 -1.03 1.95 -2.11
N CYS A 143 -0.79 3.08 -2.75
CA CYS A 143 -1.56 4.32 -2.61
C CYS A 143 -2.12 4.69 -3.97
N TYR A 144 -3.43 4.56 -4.14
CA TYR A 144 -4.12 4.79 -5.42
C TYR A 144 -4.87 6.13 -5.42
N HIS A 145 -4.79 6.83 -6.54
CA HIS A 145 -5.42 8.13 -6.77
C HIS A 145 -6.19 8.10 -8.10
N ARG A 146 -7.40 8.65 -8.09
CA ARG A 146 -8.19 8.95 -9.30
C ARG A 146 -8.64 10.40 -9.24
N TYR A 147 -8.43 11.13 -10.33
CA TYR A 147 -8.92 12.49 -10.47
C TYR A 147 -9.72 12.61 -11.76
N GLU A 148 -10.89 13.23 -11.68
CA GLU A 148 -11.66 13.67 -12.82
C GLU A 148 -11.49 15.18 -12.98
N VAL A 149 -11.09 15.61 -14.16
CA VAL A 149 -10.74 17.01 -14.45
C VAL A 149 -11.64 17.54 -15.56
N ALA A 150 -12.18 18.74 -15.36
CA ALA A 150 -13.01 19.47 -16.33
C ALA A 150 -12.17 20.18 -17.41
N LYS A 151 -12.84 20.75 -18.43
CA LYS A 151 -12.18 21.45 -19.55
C LYS A 151 -11.40 22.70 -19.14
N ASP A 152 -11.83 23.35 -18.06
CA ASP A 152 -11.19 24.52 -17.45
C ASP A 152 -10.11 24.14 -16.42
N GLY A 153 -9.93 22.84 -16.16
CA GLY A 153 -8.91 22.29 -15.28
C GLY A 153 -9.36 22.11 -13.83
N ALA A 154 -10.63 22.38 -13.52
CA ALA A 154 -11.17 22.09 -12.20
C ALA A 154 -11.22 20.57 -11.93
N ILE A 155 -10.87 20.16 -10.71
CA ILE A 155 -11.10 18.78 -10.24
C ILE A 155 -12.58 18.63 -9.91
N VAL A 156 -13.26 17.75 -10.65
CA VAL A 156 -14.69 17.44 -10.50
C VAL A 156 -14.90 16.32 -9.47
N ALA A 157 -13.99 15.34 -9.45
CA ALA A 157 -14.00 14.25 -8.49
C ALA A 157 -12.58 13.83 -8.13
N ALA A 158 -12.37 13.47 -6.88
CA ALA A 158 -11.12 12.92 -6.38
C ALA A 158 -11.41 11.68 -5.54
N THR A 159 -10.69 10.59 -5.81
CA THR A 159 -10.70 9.37 -5.01
C THR A 159 -9.26 9.07 -4.61
N ILE A 160 -9.03 8.87 -3.31
CA ILE A 160 -7.72 8.52 -2.77
C ILE A 160 -7.92 7.29 -1.89
N VAL A 161 -7.27 6.19 -2.27
CA VAL A 161 -7.32 4.91 -1.57
C VAL A 161 -5.95 4.69 -0.92
N PRO A 162 -5.78 5.09 0.35
CA PRO A 162 -4.52 5.00 1.07
C PRO A 162 -4.18 3.55 1.48
N PRO A 163 -2.91 3.20 1.74
CA PRO A 163 -2.54 1.82 2.07
C PRO A 163 -3.17 1.29 3.36
N THR A 164 -3.30 2.15 4.37
CA THR A 164 -3.84 1.76 5.67
C THR A 164 -5.32 1.35 5.58
N SER A 165 -6.15 2.07 4.80
CA SER A 165 -7.58 1.70 4.63
C SER A 165 -7.73 0.34 3.94
N GLN A 166 -6.85 0.03 2.98
CA GLN A 166 -6.81 -1.26 2.30
C GLN A 166 -6.48 -2.41 3.24
N ASN A 167 -5.58 -2.18 4.21
CA ASN A 167 -5.21 -3.19 5.20
C ASN A 167 -6.20 -3.29 6.37
N GLN A 168 -7.12 -2.32 6.55
CA GLN A 168 -7.96 -2.21 7.74
C GLN A 168 -8.77 -3.48 8.03
N ARG A 169 -9.39 -4.08 6.99
CA ARG A 169 -10.16 -5.32 7.18
C ARG A 169 -9.27 -6.48 7.60
N GLN A 170 -8.06 -6.59 7.04
CA GLN A 170 -7.11 -7.63 7.41
C GLN A 170 -6.61 -7.45 8.85
N ILE A 171 -6.35 -6.21 9.27
CA ILE A 171 -5.96 -5.89 10.65
C ILE A 171 -7.02 -6.38 11.64
N GLU A 172 -8.31 -6.12 11.38
CA GLU A 172 -9.40 -6.58 12.24
C GLU A 172 -9.49 -8.11 12.32
N LEU A 173 -9.36 -8.81 11.18
CA LEU A 173 -9.41 -10.27 11.13
C LEU A 173 -8.22 -10.90 11.87
N ASP A 174 -7.03 -10.34 11.72
CA ASP A 174 -5.85 -10.78 12.45
C ASP A 174 -5.98 -10.50 13.95
N LEU A 175 -6.59 -9.37 14.33
CA LEU A 175 -6.82 -9.03 15.73
C LEU A 175 -7.77 -10.04 16.40
N VAL A 176 -8.85 -10.43 15.74
CA VAL A 176 -9.74 -11.52 16.22
C VAL A 176 -8.94 -12.82 16.38
N SER A 177 -8.16 -13.20 15.37
CA SER A 177 -7.36 -14.43 15.40
C SER A 177 -6.33 -14.43 16.53
N VAL A 178 -5.72 -13.27 16.82
CA VAL A 178 -4.78 -13.08 17.93
C VAL A 178 -5.52 -13.17 19.26
N ALA A 179 -6.65 -12.48 19.40
CA ALA A 179 -7.44 -12.50 20.63
C ALA A 179 -7.91 -13.92 20.98
N GLU A 180 -8.45 -14.67 20.01
CA GLU A 180 -8.86 -16.06 20.19
C GLU A 180 -7.70 -16.96 20.60
N ARG A 181 -6.53 -16.77 19.99
CA ARG A 181 -5.36 -17.60 20.26
C ARG A 181 -4.73 -17.35 21.63
N TYR A 182 -4.80 -16.12 22.12
CA TYR A 182 -4.15 -15.69 23.36
C TYR A 182 -5.15 -15.29 24.45
N HIS A 183 -6.40 -15.77 24.38
CA HIS A 183 -7.48 -15.42 25.31
C HIS A 183 -7.24 -15.84 26.77
N GLU A 184 -6.27 -16.73 27.03
CA GLU A 184 -5.89 -17.16 28.39
C GLU A 184 -4.89 -16.21 29.07
N LEU A 185 -4.32 -15.25 28.33
CA LEU A 185 -3.49 -14.19 28.91
C LEU A 185 -4.35 -13.27 29.76
N ASP A 186 -3.73 -12.59 30.72
CA ASP A 186 -4.39 -11.46 31.38
C ASP A 186 -4.61 -10.29 30.41
N ASP A 187 -5.45 -9.35 30.82
CA ASP A 187 -5.88 -8.23 29.97
C ASP A 187 -4.71 -7.38 29.48
N ASP A 188 -3.68 -7.16 30.32
CA ASP A 188 -2.52 -6.33 29.98
C ASP A 188 -1.64 -7.02 28.93
N ASP A 189 -1.35 -8.31 29.12
CA ASP A 189 -0.56 -9.11 28.18
C ASP A 189 -1.31 -9.34 26.86
N LEU A 190 -2.62 -9.55 26.91
CA LEU A 190 -3.48 -9.67 25.74
C LEU A 190 -3.54 -8.35 24.96
N GLN A 191 -3.74 -7.22 25.65
CA GLN A 191 -3.73 -5.90 25.05
C GLN A 191 -2.39 -5.66 24.35
N TRP A 192 -1.27 -5.90 25.04
CA TRP A 192 0.06 -5.75 24.46
C TRP A 192 0.23 -6.59 23.19
N ARG A 193 -0.22 -7.85 23.21
CA ARG A 193 -0.13 -8.76 22.07
C ARG A 193 -0.96 -8.28 20.88
N CYS A 194 -2.17 -7.82 21.13
CA CYS A 194 -3.07 -7.22 20.16
C CYS A 194 -2.47 -5.97 19.51
N GLU A 195 -1.91 -5.07 20.31
CA GLU A 195 -1.27 -3.87 19.78
C GLU A 195 -0.01 -4.19 18.95
N GLN A 196 0.78 -5.20 19.33
CA GLN A 196 1.90 -5.68 18.50
C GLN A 196 1.42 -6.21 17.14
N ALA A 197 0.30 -6.95 17.12
CA ALA A 197 -0.29 -7.42 15.87
C ALA A 197 -0.68 -6.25 14.96
N ILE A 198 -1.31 -5.21 15.50
CA ILE A 198 -1.66 -3.99 14.77
C ILE A 198 -0.38 -3.28 14.27
N ARG A 199 0.63 -3.11 15.11
CA ARG A 199 1.89 -2.40 14.76
C ARG A 199 2.69 -3.08 13.65
N ASN A 200 2.55 -4.38 13.45
CA ASN A 200 3.20 -5.07 12.32
C ASN A 200 2.75 -4.52 10.94
N TYR A 201 1.56 -3.91 10.87
CA TYR A 201 1.07 -3.26 9.66
C TYR A 201 1.64 -1.84 9.46
N ASP A 202 2.24 -1.25 10.50
CA ASP A 202 2.64 0.17 10.55
C ASP A 202 1.48 1.09 10.11
N PRO A 203 0.31 1.03 10.78
CA PRO A 203 -0.84 1.80 10.32
C PRO A 203 -0.59 3.30 10.49
N CYS A 204 -0.72 4.05 9.39
CA CYS A 204 -0.88 5.51 9.47
C CYS A 204 -2.38 5.82 9.55
N ILE A 205 -2.91 6.00 10.76
CA ILE A 205 -4.35 6.23 10.99
C ILE A 205 -4.81 7.53 10.33
N SER A 206 -4.03 8.61 10.44
CA SER A 206 -4.35 9.88 9.75
C SER A 206 -4.42 9.73 8.23
N CYS A 207 -3.65 8.81 7.66
CA CYS A 207 -3.71 8.51 6.23
C CYS A 207 -4.96 7.71 5.87
N ALA A 208 -5.52 6.92 6.79
CA ALA A 208 -6.67 6.04 6.57
C ALA A 208 -8.02 6.78 6.66
N THR A 209 -8.03 7.94 7.29
CA THR A 209 -9.22 8.73 7.55
C THR A 209 -9.15 10.02 6.76
N HIS A 210 -10.03 10.19 5.77
CA HIS A 210 -10.25 11.49 5.15
C HIS A 210 -11.14 12.32 6.07
N PHE A 211 -10.66 13.51 6.44
CA PHE A 211 -11.41 14.42 7.31
C PHE A 211 -12.22 15.43 6.47
N LEU A 212 -13.39 15.75 7.02
CA LEU A 212 -14.38 16.76 6.61
C LEU A 212 -15.43 16.29 5.59
N LYS A 213 -16.65 16.06 6.10
CA LYS A 213 -17.88 16.13 5.30
C LYS A 213 -18.41 17.57 5.37
N LEU A 214 -18.38 18.27 4.23
CA LEU A 214 -18.84 19.64 4.11
C LEU A 214 -19.98 19.71 3.09
N ASP A 215 -21.19 19.97 3.56
CA ASP A 215 -22.33 20.29 2.72
C ASP A 215 -22.50 21.82 2.73
N VAL A 216 -22.24 22.49 1.60
CA VAL A 216 -22.40 23.95 1.45
C VAL A 216 -23.59 24.25 0.57
N GLU A 217 -24.69 24.67 1.17
CA GLU A 217 -25.80 25.29 0.45
C GLU A 217 -25.49 26.78 0.25
N ARG A 218 -25.57 27.25 -1.00
CA ARG A 218 -25.42 28.67 -1.33
C ARG A 218 -26.77 29.20 -1.78
N ALA A 219 -27.19 30.30 -1.16
CA ALA A 219 -28.42 31.02 -1.48
C ALA A 219 -28.36 31.68 -2.87
#